data_AF-A0A7D3Y0R9-F1
#
_entry.id   AF-A0A7D3Y0R9-F1
#
_cell.length_a   1.000
_cell.length_b   1.000
_cell.length_c   1.000
_cell.angle_alpha   90.00
_cell.angle_beta   90.00
_cell.angle_gamma   90.00
#
_symmetry.space_group_name_H-M   'P 1'
#
loop_
_entity.id
_entity.type
_entity.pdbx_description
1 polymer ?
#
loop_
_entity_poly.entity_id
_entity_poly.type
_entity_poly.pdbx_seq_one_letter_code
_entity_poly.pdbx_strand_id
1 'polypeptide(L)'
;MNDNRFQVHSNSGQIVINHGSGRQQVIQNISQVSELDRLKNQLEKLIQELKNSDQLNEEEKQDNLEYIESVVNQIHEGTAKKGVLRKLNKELINMSGLVSTGSALGQCISAITDLIGAVTR
;
A
#
# COMPACT_ATOMS: atom_id res chain seq x y z
N MET A 1 7.76 -41.99 20.73
CA MET A 1 7.75 -40.61 21.25
C MET A 1 8.50 -39.78 20.23
N ASN A 2 7.80 -38.95 19.44
CA ASN A 2 8.43 -38.14 18.40
C ASN A 2 8.68 -36.73 18.95
N ASP A 3 9.95 -36.39 19.08
CA ASP A 3 10.41 -35.03 19.40
C ASP A 3 10.12 -34.09 18.23
N ASN A 4 9.06 -33.30 18.35
CA ASN A 4 8.81 -32.18 17.44
C ASN A 4 9.75 -31.03 17.83
N ARG A 5 10.93 -30.98 17.22
CA ARG A 5 11.85 -29.85 17.36
C ARG A 5 11.48 -28.74 16.37
N PHE A 6 10.94 -27.65 16.92
CA PHE A 6 10.70 -26.41 16.20
C PHE A 6 12.00 -25.60 16.15
N GLN A 7 12.61 -25.47 14.97
CA GLN A 7 13.73 -24.56 14.74
C GLN A 7 13.28 -23.46 13.79
N VAL A 8 13.17 -22.23 14.32
CA VAL A 8 12.99 -21.01 13.52
C VAL A 8 14.38 -20.41 13.35
N HIS A 9 14.96 -20.61 12.17
CA HIS A 9 16.12 -19.83 11.75
C HIS A 9 15.61 -18.53 11.12
N SER A 10 16.04 -17.41 11.70
CA SER A 10 15.75 -16.08 11.19
C SER A 10 16.17 -15.91 9.73
N ASN A 11 15.36 -15.15 8.99
CA ASN A 11 15.57 -14.64 7.63
C ASN A 11 15.42 -15.63 6.45
N SER A 12 14.17 -15.83 6.04
CA SER A 12 13.66 -15.60 4.66
C SER A 12 12.35 -16.37 4.42
N GLY A 13 11.25 -15.92 5.03
CA GLY A 13 9.87 -16.14 4.53
C GLY A 13 9.40 -17.55 4.12
N GLN A 14 10.08 -18.64 4.49
CA GLN A 14 9.72 -20.00 4.07
C GLN A 14 9.22 -20.81 5.26
N ILE A 15 7.95 -21.17 5.23
CA ILE A 15 7.36 -22.16 6.14
C ILE A 15 7.31 -23.48 5.38
N VAL A 16 8.13 -24.46 5.79
CA VAL A 16 8.09 -25.82 5.25
C VAL A 16 7.27 -26.68 6.19
N ILE A 17 6.05 -27.05 5.79
CA ILE A 17 5.19 -27.99 6.54
C ILE A 17 5.29 -29.35 5.86
N ASN A 18 6.00 -30.29 6.50
CA ASN A 18 6.03 -31.68 6.05
C ASN A 18 4.90 -32.46 6.73
N HIS A 19 3.86 -32.81 5.97
CA HIS A 19 2.95 -33.91 6.34
C HIS A 19 3.38 -35.18 5.60
N GLY A 20 3.32 -36.31 6.30
CA GLY A 20 3.92 -37.57 5.88
C GLY A 20 3.42 -38.13 4.53
N SER A 21 4.31 -38.90 3.91
CA SER A 21 4.08 -39.91 2.87
C SER A 21 3.13 -39.53 1.72
N GLY A 22 3.46 -38.46 1.02
CA GLY A 22 2.89 -38.14 -0.29
C GLY A 22 3.41 -36.78 -0.73
N ARG A 23 4.35 -36.74 -1.67
CA ARG A 23 4.98 -35.50 -2.14
C ARG A 23 3.96 -34.58 -2.81
N GLN A 24 3.30 -33.74 -2.03
CA GLN A 24 2.68 -32.52 -2.51
C GLN A 24 3.41 -31.35 -1.83
N GLN A 25 4.37 -30.78 -2.57
CA GLN A 25 4.98 -29.50 -2.19
C GLN A 25 4.01 -28.39 -2.58
N VAL A 26 3.33 -27.80 -1.61
CA VAL A 26 2.65 -26.52 -1.81
C VAL A 26 3.68 -25.43 -1.58
N ILE A 27 4.35 -25.01 -2.65
CA ILE A 27 5.17 -23.80 -2.65
C ILE A 27 4.19 -22.63 -2.71
N GLN A 28 3.71 -22.17 -1.56
CA GLN A 28 3.12 -20.85 -1.48
C GLN A 28 4.27 -19.85 -1.51
N ASN A 29 4.56 -19.33 -2.70
CA ASN A 29 5.19 -18.02 -2.81
C ASN A 29 4.23 -17.04 -2.16
N ILE A 30 4.43 -16.77 -0.87
CA ILE A 30 3.95 -15.53 -0.27
C ILE A 30 4.77 -14.47 -1.00
N SER A 31 4.29 -14.05 -2.17
CA SER A 31 4.82 -12.89 -2.85
C SER A 31 4.67 -11.78 -1.83
N GLN A 32 5.77 -11.44 -1.16
CA GLN A 32 5.86 -10.24 -0.34
C GLN A 32 5.72 -9.09 -1.33
N VAL A 33 4.47 -8.79 -1.72
CA VAL A 33 4.12 -7.56 -2.39
C VAL A 33 4.69 -6.49 -1.48
N SER A 34 5.70 -5.78 -1.97
CA SER A 34 6.41 -4.82 -1.15
C SER A 34 5.40 -3.79 -0.63
N GLU A 35 5.63 -3.23 0.55
CA GLU A 35 4.73 -2.19 1.06
C GLU A 35 4.59 -1.02 0.07
N LEU A 36 5.61 -0.80 -0.77
CA LEU A 36 5.59 0.13 -1.90
C LEU A 36 4.64 -0.30 -3.02
N ASP A 37 4.60 -1.59 -3.39
CA ASP A 37 3.63 -2.09 -4.37
C ASP A 37 2.20 -1.98 -3.85
N ARG A 38 1.99 -2.23 -2.54
CA ARG A 38 0.68 -2.02 -1.90
C ARG A 38 0.29 -0.55 -1.92
N LEU A 39 1.23 0.34 -1.59
CA LEU A 39 1.03 1.78 -1.63
C LEU A 39 0.68 2.26 -3.05
N LYS A 40 1.41 1.77 -4.05
CA LYS A 40 1.16 2.06 -5.46
C LYS A 40 -0.27 1.68 -5.86
N ASN A 41 -0.67 0.44 -5.59
CA ASN A 41 -2.01 -0.04 -5.95
C ASN A 41 -3.12 0.76 -5.27
N GLN A 42 -2.90 1.24 -4.03
CA GLN A 42 -3.87 2.09 -3.34
C GLN A 42 -3.91 3.50 -3.93
N LEU A 43 -2.77 4.08 -4.30
CA LEU A 43 -2.73 5.38 -4.98
C LEU A 43 -3.41 5.33 -6.36
N GLU A 44 -3.23 4.26 -7.12
CA GLU A 44 -3.94 4.06 -8.39
C GLU A 44 -5.46 3.97 -8.18
N LYS A 45 -5.92 3.30 -7.12
CA LYS A 45 -7.34 3.31 -6.75
C LYS A 45 -7.82 4.69 -6.37
N LEU A 46 -7.05 5.41 -5.56
CA LEU A 46 -7.38 6.78 -5.16
C LEU A 46 -7.53 7.70 -6.38
N ILE A 47 -6.66 7.57 -7.39
CA ILE A 47 -6.79 8.30 -8.67
C ILE A 47 -8.13 8.02 -9.35
N GLN A 48 -8.56 6.75 -9.41
CA GLN A 48 -9.85 6.39 -10.00
C GLN A 48 -11.03 6.94 -9.19
N GLU A 49 -10.97 6.84 -7.87
CA GLU A 49 -12.00 7.39 -6.98
C GLU A 49 -12.07 8.92 -7.09
N LEU A 50 -10.94 9.62 -7.18
CA LEU A 50 -10.88 11.07 -7.40
C LEU A 50 -11.53 11.46 -8.74
N LYS A 51 -11.21 10.74 -9.83
CA LYS A 51 -11.79 11.01 -11.16
C LYS A 51 -13.31 10.89 -11.16
N ASN A 52 -13.84 9.94 -10.39
CA ASN A 52 -15.28 9.66 -10.29
C ASN A 52 -15.99 10.42 -9.16
N SER A 53 -15.26 11.19 -8.35
CA SER A 53 -15.82 11.87 -7.18
C SER A 53 -16.35 13.25 -7.53
N ASP A 54 -17.53 13.58 -7.02
CA ASP A 54 -18.10 14.93 -7.09
C ASP A 54 -17.88 15.72 -5.78
N GLN A 55 -17.00 15.22 -4.89
CA GLN A 55 -16.78 15.83 -3.56
C GLN A 55 -15.79 17.00 -3.57
N LEU A 56 -14.99 17.12 -4.63
CA LEU A 56 -14.01 18.18 -4.82
C LEU A 56 -14.38 18.99 -6.04
N ASN A 57 -14.01 20.27 -6.05
CA ASN A 57 -14.17 21.06 -7.27
C ASN A 57 -13.16 20.59 -8.34
N GLU A 58 -13.40 20.93 -9.61
CA GLU A 58 -12.59 20.43 -10.72
C GLU A 58 -11.13 20.91 -10.68
N GLU A 59 -10.86 22.11 -10.16
CA GLU A 59 -9.51 22.65 -10.01
C GLU A 59 -8.72 21.86 -8.95
N GLU A 60 -9.29 21.70 -7.75
CA GLU A 60 -8.72 20.91 -6.66
C GLU A 60 -8.55 19.44 -7.07
N LYS A 61 -9.53 18.87 -7.77
CA LYS A 61 -9.44 17.50 -8.28
C LYS A 61 -8.25 17.35 -9.22
N GLN A 62 -8.10 18.27 -10.18
CA GLN A 62 -7.02 18.22 -11.16
C GLN A 62 -5.64 18.38 -10.50
N ASP A 63 -5.49 19.36 -9.62
CA ASP A 63 -4.23 19.60 -8.88
C ASP A 63 -3.82 18.37 -8.07
N ASN A 64 -4.78 17.76 -7.37
CA ASN A 64 -4.54 16.56 -6.58
C ASN A 64 -4.22 15.34 -7.45
N LEU A 65 -4.90 15.18 -8.58
CA LEU A 65 -4.64 14.10 -9.54
C LEU A 65 -3.22 14.20 -10.09
N GLU A 66 -2.81 15.37 -10.58
CA GLU A 66 -1.45 15.58 -11.11
C GLU A 66 -0.38 15.29 -10.06
N TYR A 67 -0.61 15.74 -8.83
CA TYR A 67 0.32 15.50 -7.73
C TYR A 67 0.41 14.01 -7.38
N ILE A 68 -0.72 13.32 -7.22
CA ILE A 68 -0.75 11.89 -6.87
C ILE A 68 -0.15 11.04 -8.00
N GLU A 69 -0.48 11.33 -9.27
CA GLU A 69 0.09 10.65 -10.44
C GLU A 69 1.62 10.83 -10.51
N SER A 70 2.13 12.03 -10.22
CA SER A 70 3.57 12.28 -10.12
C SER A 70 4.27 11.44 -9.04
N VAL A 71 3.62 11.26 -7.89
CA VAL A 71 4.18 10.41 -6.82
C VAL A 71 4.10 8.93 -7.19
N VAL A 72 3.03 8.47 -7.83
CA VAL A 72 2.91 7.10 -8.34
C VAL A 72 4.03 6.80 -9.34
N ASN A 73 4.32 7.72 -10.26
CA ASN A 73 5.43 7.57 -11.20
C ASN A 73 6.79 7.48 -10.50
N GLN A 74 7.03 8.31 -9.49
CA GLN A 74 8.26 8.23 -8.68
C GLN A 74 8.38 6.91 -7.90
N ILE A 75 7.26 6.34 -7.41
CA ILE A 75 7.26 5.03 -6.77
C ILE A 75 7.57 3.94 -7.80
N HIS A 76 6.97 4.04 -9.00
CA HIS A 76 7.18 3.09 -10.09
C HIS A 76 8.64 3.05 -10.57
N GLU A 77 9.27 4.22 -10.67
CA GLU A 77 10.69 4.37 -11.03
C GLU A 77 11.65 4.04 -9.89
N GLY A 78 11.15 3.79 -8.68
CA GLY A 78 11.96 3.56 -7.48
C GLY A 78 12.71 4.81 -7.00
N THR A 79 12.32 6.00 -7.45
CA THR A 79 12.94 7.30 -7.11
C THR A 79 12.23 8.01 -5.96
N ALA A 80 11.10 7.47 -5.48
CA ALA A 80 10.33 8.02 -4.38
C ALA A 80 11.14 8.07 -3.06
N LYS A 81 11.54 9.28 -2.66
CA LYS A 81 12.23 9.51 -1.39
C LYS A 81 11.22 9.57 -0.24
N LYS A 82 11.64 9.20 0.98
CA LYS A 82 10.83 9.37 2.21
C LYS A 82 10.24 10.78 2.35
N GLY A 83 10.97 11.82 1.92
CA GLY A 83 10.49 13.20 1.94
C GLY A 83 9.29 13.45 1.01
N VAL A 84 9.24 12.79 -0.14
CA VAL A 84 8.10 12.85 -1.09
C VAL A 84 6.89 12.17 -0.48
N LEU A 85 7.07 10.97 0.09
CA LEU A 85 5.99 10.24 0.77
C LEU A 85 5.42 11.02 1.95
N ARG A 86 6.27 11.69 2.74
CA ARG A 86 5.81 12.57 3.84
C ARG A 86 5.01 13.78 3.34
N LYS A 87 5.37 14.36 2.19
CA LYS A 87 4.58 15.44 1.58
C LYS A 87 3.24 14.89 1.09
N LEU A 88 3.24 13.75 0.41
CA LEU A 88 2.02 13.06 0.00
C LEU A 88 1.09 12.80 1.19
N ASN A 89 1.62 12.32 2.31
CA ASN A 89 0.83 12.11 3.53
C ASN A 89 0.17 13.39 4.03
N LYS A 90 0.85 14.55 3.96
CA LYS A 90 0.29 15.84 4.36
C LYS A 90 -0.83 16.27 3.42
N GLU A 91 -0.62 16.17 2.11
CA GLU A 91 -1.66 16.55 1.14
C GLU A 91 -2.89 15.66 1.26
N LEU A 92 -2.71 14.36 1.49
CA LEU A 92 -3.81 13.43 1.74
C LEU A 92 -4.58 13.74 3.04
N ILE A 93 -3.90 14.17 4.10
CA ILE A 93 -4.56 14.64 5.34
C ILE A 93 -5.33 15.94 5.09
N ASN A 94 -4.79 16.86 4.29
CA ASN A 94 -5.51 18.09 3.92
C ASN A 94 -6.77 17.75 3.13
N MET A 95 -6.65 16.85 2.14
CA MET A 95 -7.77 16.36 1.33
C MET A 95 -8.80 15.63 2.19
N SER A 96 -8.38 14.84 3.19
CA SER A 96 -9.31 14.16 4.10
C SER A 96 -10.21 15.12 4.88
N GLY A 97 -9.76 16.35 5.13
CA GLY A 97 -10.56 17.42 5.73
C GLY A 97 -11.60 18.02 4.78
N LEU A 98 -11.40 17.90 3.47
CA LEU A 98 -12.31 18.42 2.44
C LEU A 98 -13.36 17.38 2.02
N VAL A 99 -13.03 16.09 2.13
CA VAL A 99 -13.92 15.00 1.72
C VAL A 99 -14.74 14.46 2.89
N SER A 100 -15.92 13.90 2.62
CA SER A 100 -16.71 13.28 3.68
C SER A 100 -16.00 12.03 4.21
N THR A 101 -15.74 11.97 5.51
CA THR A 101 -15.01 10.89 6.20
C THR A 101 -15.61 9.49 6.02
N GLY A 102 -16.87 9.37 5.58
CA GLY A 102 -17.53 8.11 5.28
C GLY A 102 -17.55 7.71 3.79
N SER A 103 -17.04 8.55 2.88
CA SER A 103 -17.06 8.24 1.44
C SER A 103 -15.98 7.23 1.05
N ALA A 104 -16.13 6.60 -0.11
CA ALA A 104 -15.10 5.72 -0.69
C ALA A 104 -13.74 6.43 -0.80
N LEU A 105 -13.76 7.70 -1.21
CA LEU A 105 -12.59 8.55 -1.30
C LEU A 105 -11.92 8.76 0.07
N GLY A 106 -12.69 9.08 1.11
CA GLY A 106 -12.18 9.23 2.48
C GLY A 106 -11.56 7.94 3.04
N GLN A 107 -12.16 6.78 2.72
CA GLN A 107 -11.62 5.47 3.10
C GLN A 107 -10.30 5.17 2.39
N CYS A 108 -10.20 5.46 1.08
CA CYS A 108 -8.96 5.30 0.31
C CYS A 108 -7.83 6.18 0.85
N ILE A 109 -8.12 7.44 1.13
CA ILE A 109 -7.15 8.39 1.70
C ILE A 109 -6.60 7.86 3.03
N SER A 110 -7.48 7.41 3.93
CA SER A 110 -7.10 6.89 5.24
C SER A 110 -6.18 5.66 5.13
N ALA A 111 -6.52 4.72 4.26
CA ALA A 111 -5.71 3.53 4.01
C ALA A 111 -4.31 3.87 3.48
N ILE A 112 -4.20 4.90 2.64
CA ILE A 112 -2.92 5.35 2.09
C ILE A 112 -2.07 6.04 3.15
N THR A 113 -2.66 6.90 3.98
CA THR A 113 -1.91 7.57 5.05
C THR A 113 -1.32 6.58 6.05
N ASP A 114 -2.05 5.50 6.37
CA ASP A 114 -1.55 4.42 7.22
C ASP A 114 -0.37 3.68 6.59
N LEU A 115 -0.47 3.36 5.29
CA LEU A 115 0.60 2.71 4.53
C LEU A 115 1.85 3.58 4.43
N ILE A 116 1.69 4.89 4.18
CA ILE A 116 2.82 5.83 4.18
C ILE A 116 3.47 5.88 5.56
N GLY A 117 2.66 5.88 6.64
CA GLY A 117 3.14 5.81 8.01
C GLY A 117 4.00 4.57 8.28
N ALA A 118 3.63 3.40 7.73
CA ALA A 118 4.41 2.18 7.84
C ALA A 118 5.75 2.26 7.08
N VAL A 119 5.72 2.75 5.83
CA VAL A 119 6.91 2.82 4.95
C VAL A 119 7.91 3.91 5.37
N THR A 120 7.44 4.97 6.05
CA THR A 120 8.28 6.13 6.41
C THR A 120 8.81 6.14 7.84
N ARG A 121 8.41 5.17 8.67
CA ARG A 121 9.07 4.86 9.95
C ARG A 121 10.51 4.37 9.71
#